data_AF-A0A965QWG8-F1
#
_entry.id   AF-A0A965QWG8-F1
#
_cell.length_a   1.000
_cell.length_b   1.000
_cell.length_c   1.000
_cell.angle_alpha   90.00
_cell.angle_beta   90.00
_cell.angle_gamma   90.00
#
_symmetry.space_group_name_H-M   'P 1'
#
loop_
_entity.id
_entity.type
_entity.pdbx_description
1 polymer ?
#
loop_
_entity_poly.entity_id
_entity_poly.type
_entity_poly.pdbx_seq_one_letter_code
_entity_poly.pdbx_strand_id
1 'polypeptide(L)'
;MLQAYGMSDEQARAYTQNPVDNLEPLATAKIPILCVIGDRHDHIVPIEENALKVEERYKTLGGEIEVIRKPNGGHRPHSLPDPAPIVDFVVKHA
;
A
#
# COMPACT_ATOMS: atom_id res chain seq x y z
N MET A 1 -18.90 -5.99 -1.76
CA MET A 1 -17.87 -5.59 -0.78
C MET A 1 -18.51 -5.05 0.48
N LEU A 2 -19.26 -3.93 0.43
CA LEU A 2 -19.88 -3.30 1.60
C LEU A 2 -20.77 -4.24 2.44
N GLN A 3 -21.56 -5.10 1.79
CA GLN A 3 -22.36 -6.12 2.48
C GLN A 3 -21.52 -7.10 3.32
N ALA A 4 -20.31 -7.45 2.87
CA ALA A 4 -19.42 -8.35 3.63
C ALA A 4 -18.90 -7.69 4.92
N TYR A 5 -18.89 -6.35 4.95
CA TYR A 5 -18.55 -5.56 6.13
C TYR A 5 -19.78 -5.07 6.91
N GLY A 6 -21.00 -5.40 6.46
CA GLY A 6 -22.24 -4.91 7.09
C GLY A 6 -22.41 -3.39 7.04
N MET A 7 -21.80 -2.72 6.06
CA MET A 7 -21.79 -1.25 5.95
C MET A 7 -22.67 -0.75 4.80
N SER A 8 -23.26 0.44 4.98
CA SER A 8 -23.74 1.28 3.89
C SER A 8 -22.59 2.04 3.23
N ASP A 9 -22.83 2.62 2.06
CA ASP A 9 -21.87 3.53 1.40
C ASP A 9 -21.48 4.72 2.29
N GLU A 10 -22.45 5.29 3.02
CA GLU A 10 -22.21 6.41 3.92
C GLU A 10 -21.31 5.99 5.10
N GLN A 11 -21.58 4.84 5.70
CA GLN A 11 -20.75 4.29 6.77
C GLN A 11 -19.33 3.98 6.29
N ALA A 12 -19.18 3.42 5.09
CA ALA A 12 -17.89 3.12 4.51
C ALA A 12 -17.07 4.39 4.22
N ARG A 13 -17.72 5.47 3.73
CA ARG A 13 -17.07 6.77 3.53
C ARG A 13 -16.68 7.46 4.84
N ALA A 14 -17.44 7.23 5.90
CA ALA A 14 -17.16 7.75 7.24
C ALA A 14 -16.16 6.89 8.04
N TYR A 15 -15.72 5.75 7.51
CA TYR A 15 -14.82 4.85 8.22
C TYR A 15 -13.42 5.47 8.36
N THR A 16 -12.97 5.64 9.61
CA THR A 16 -11.72 6.35 9.93
C THR A 16 -10.52 5.44 10.15
N GLN A 17 -10.70 4.12 10.09
CA GLN A 17 -9.63 3.15 10.37
C GLN A 17 -9.03 2.54 9.09
N ASN A 18 -9.11 3.23 7.95
CA ASN A 18 -8.46 2.76 6.73
C ASN A 18 -6.92 2.77 6.91
N PRO A 19 -6.20 1.75 6.42
CA PRO A 19 -4.74 1.71 6.52
C PRO A 19 -4.02 2.94 5.93
N VAL A 20 -4.53 3.47 4.82
CA VAL A 20 -3.95 4.66 4.15
C VAL A 20 -4.05 5.94 5.02
N ASP A 21 -4.99 5.98 5.97
CA ASP A 21 -5.22 7.11 6.86
C ASP A 21 -4.54 6.94 8.24
N ASN A 22 -4.07 5.74 8.59
CA ASN A 22 -3.57 5.40 9.93
C ASN A 22 -2.08 5.01 9.93
N LEU A 23 -1.26 5.83 9.24
CA LEU A 23 0.16 5.54 9.01
C LEU A 23 1.11 6.04 10.10
N GLU A 24 0.69 7.04 10.88
CA GLU A 24 1.53 7.70 11.91
C GLU A 24 2.09 6.74 12.97
N PRO A 25 1.32 5.76 13.50
CA PRO A 25 1.87 4.80 14.46
C PRO A 25 3.03 3.97 13.88
N LEU A 26 2.95 3.59 12.60
CA LEU A 26 3.99 2.83 11.92
C LEU A 26 5.26 3.67 11.73
N ALA A 27 5.10 4.94 11.32
CA ALA A 27 6.21 5.87 11.15
C ALA A 27 6.90 6.18 12.48
N THR A 28 6.12 6.39 13.55
CA THR A 28 6.64 6.60 14.91
C THR A 28 7.45 5.40 15.40
N ALA A 29 6.98 4.20 15.11
CA ALA A 29 7.67 2.95 15.42
C ALA A 29 8.82 2.64 14.44
N LYS A 30 9.07 3.49 13.44
CA LYS A 30 10.13 3.34 12.42
C LYS A 30 10.02 2.01 11.65
N ILE A 31 8.79 1.56 11.37
CA ILE A 31 8.56 0.34 10.60
C ILE A 31 8.85 0.61 9.12
N PRO A 32 9.78 -0.08 8.45
CA PRO A 32 9.99 0.10 7.03
C PRO A 32 8.86 -0.58 6.24
N ILE A 33 8.38 0.05 5.17
CA ILE A 33 7.30 -0.47 4.32
C ILE A 33 7.85 -0.80 2.92
N LEU A 34 7.50 -1.97 2.39
CA LEU A 34 7.65 -2.30 0.98
C LEU A 34 6.27 -2.46 0.34
N CYS A 35 6.01 -1.74 -0.75
CA CYS A 35 4.80 -1.89 -1.55
C CYS A 35 5.14 -2.41 -2.96
N VAL A 36 4.60 -3.56 -3.33
CA VAL A 36 4.64 -4.07 -4.71
C VAL A 36 3.30 -3.82 -5.36
N ILE A 37 3.28 -3.03 -6.43
CA ILE A 37 2.04 -2.57 -7.07
C ILE A 37 2.07 -2.76 -8.60
N GLY A 38 0.89 -2.76 -9.21
CA GLY A 38 0.76 -2.47 -10.64
C GLY A 38 1.17 -1.03 -10.96
N ASP A 39 1.00 -0.61 -12.21
CA ASP A 39 1.14 0.79 -12.59
C ASP A 39 -0.23 1.41 -12.86
N ARG A 40 -0.30 2.50 -13.65
CA ARG A 40 -1.55 3.17 -14.03
C ARG A 40 -2.58 2.25 -14.70
N HIS A 41 -2.19 1.05 -15.12
CA HIS A 41 -3.07 0.05 -15.73
C HIS A 41 -3.77 -0.83 -14.66
N ASP A 42 -3.48 -0.66 -13.38
CA ASP A 42 -4.22 -1.30 -12.29
C ASP A 42 -5.56 -0.58 -12.02
N HIS A 43 -6.61 -1.02 -12.71
CA HIS A 43 -7.97 -0.52 -12.52
C HIS A 43 -8.72 -1.19 -11.35
N ILE A 44 -8.15 -2.24 -10.75
CA ILE A 44 -8.76 -2.92 -9.59
C ILE A 44 -8.38 -2.18 -8.31
N VAL A 45 -7.14 -1.70 -8.24
CA VAL A 45 -6.63 -0.88 -7.14
C VAL A 45 -5.95 0.35 -7.73
N PRO A 46 -6.71 1.42 -8.04
CA PRO A 46 -6.16 2.65 -8.60
C PRO A 46 -5.03 3.20 -7.73
N ILE A 47 -3.86 3.41 -8.33
CA ILE A 47 -2.63 3.72 -7.58
C ILE A 47 -2.70 5.10 -6.93
N GLU A 48 -3.39 6.06 -7.57
CA GLU A 48 -3.61 7.43 -7.11
C GLU A 48 -4.48 7.47 -5.84
N GLU A 49 -5.38 6.49 -5.67
CA GLU A 49 -6.25 6.42 -4.51
C GLU A 49 -5.63 5.65 -3.35
N ASN A 50 -4.60 4.83 -3.62
CA ASN A 50 -4.03 3.87 -2.69
C ASN A 50 -2.52 4.10 -2.48
N ALA A 51 -1.67 3.36 -3.22
CA ALA A 51 -0.26 3.25 -2.93
C ALA A 51 0.51 4.58 -3.05
N LEU A 52 0.12 5.47 -3.97
CA LEU A 52 0.77 6.79 -4.08
C LEU A 52 0.46 7.67 -2.88
N LYS A 53 -0.76 7.60 -2.32
CA LYS A 53 -1.10 8.30 -1.07
C LYS A 53 -0.33 7.74 0.11
N VAL A 54 -0.17 6.42 0.19
CA VAL A 54 0.65 5.78 1.24
C VAL A 54 2.09 6.27 1.14
N GLU A 55 2.70 6.24 -0.05
CA GLU A 55 4.07 6.68 -0.27
C GLU A 55 4.29 8.14 0.14
N GLU A 56 3.44 9.05 -0.33
CA GLU A 56 3.53 10.47 -0.01
C GLU A 56 3.38 10.73 1.50
N ARG A 57 2.33 10.19 2.11
CA ARG A 57 2.02 10.39 3.52
C ARG A 57 3.09 9.77 4.41
N TYR A 58 3.55 8.56 4.10
CA TYR A 58 4.57 7.88 4.90
C TYR A 58 5.90 8.62 4.88
N LYS A 59 6.33 9.10 3.70
CA LYS A 59 7.51 9.96 3.57
C LYS A 59 7.36 11.27 4.34
N THR A 60 6.18 11.89 4.30
CA THR A 60 5.89 13.14 5.03
C THR A 60 5.98 12.94 6.55
N LEU A 61 5.56 11.77 7.04
CA LEU A 61 5.68 11.37 8.44
C LEU A 61 7.11 10.93 8.83
N GLY A 62 8.07 10.98 7.91
CA GLY A 62 9.46 10.56 8.14
C GLY A 62 9.69 9.04 8.10
N GLY A 63 8.70 8.27 7.63
CA GLY A 63 8.80 6.81 7.48
C GLY A 63 9.60 6.39 6.24
N GLU A 64 10.29 5.25 6.33
CA GLU A 64 10.99 4.62 5.21
C GLU A 64 10.03 3.75 4.40
N ILE A 65 9.88 4.05 3.11
CA ILE A 65 9.06 3.24 2.19
C ILE A 65 9.76 3.05 0.85
N GLU A 66 9.73 1.81 0.37
CA GLU A 66 10.10 1.41 -0.97
C GLU A 66 8.87 0.98 -1.77
N VAL A 67 8.75 1.43 -3.02
CA VAL A 67 7.62 1.10 -3.91
C VAL A 67 8.13 0.51 -5.22
N ILE A 68 7.87 -0.78 -5.41
CA ILE A 68 8.16 -1.49 -6.65
C ILE A 68 6.92 -1.44 -7.55
N ARG A 69 7.03 -0.71 -8.66
CA ARG A 69 5.98 -0.59 -9.68
C ARG A 69 6.26 -1.58 -10.80
N LYS A 70 5.33 -2.50 -11.05
CA LYS A 70 5.40 -3.43 -12.19
C LYS A 70 5.07 -2.68 -13.49
N PRO A 71 6.02 -2.50 -14.42
CA PRO A 71 5.75 -1.77 -15.66
C PRO A 71 4.69 -2.46 -16.51
N ASN A 72 3.68 -1.70 -16.95
CA ASN A 72 2.50 -2.18 -17.67
C ASN A 72 1.73 -3.28 -16.92
N GLY A 73 1.90 -3.36 -15.60
CA GLY A 73 1.30 -4.38 -14.75
C GLY A 73 -0.04 -3.94 -14.18
N GLY A 74 -1.07 -4.77 -14.32
CA GLY A 74 -2.29 -4.63 -13.52
C GLY A 74 -2.12 -5.19 -12.10
N HIS A 75 -3.24 -5.33 -11.38
CA HIS A 75 -3.25 -5.86 -10.01
C HIS A 75 -2.57 -7.22 -9.89
N ARG A 76 -2.88 -8.10 -10.84
CA ARG A 76 -2.30 -9.45 -10.92
C ARG A 76 -1.16 -9.48 -11.94
N PRO A 77 -0.12 -10.30 -11.70
CA PRO A 77 0.10 -11.14 -10.50
C PRO A 77 0.42 -10.30 -9.24
N HIS A 78 0.10 -10.81 -8.04
CA HIS A 78 0.34 -10.06 -6.78
C HIS A 78 1.81 -9.96 -6.38
N SER A 79 2.68 -10.78 -6.96
CA SER A 79 4.12 -10.79 -6.69
C SER A 79 4.93 -10.48 -7.95
N LEU A 80 6.22 -10.28 -7.75
CA LEU A 80 7.23 -10.26 -8.81
C LEU A 80 7.51 -11.70 -9.29
N PRO A 81 7.89 -11.89 -10.56
CA PRO A 81 8.41 -13.18 -11.03
C PRO A 81 9.63 -13.65 -10.23
N ASP A 82 10.51 -12.71 -9.89
CA ASP A 82 11.63 -12.93 -8.97
C ASP A 82 11.32 -12.29 -7.61
N PRO A 83 11.18 -13.09 -6.53
CA PRO A 83 10.89 -12.58 -5.20
C PRO A 83 12.13 -11.99 -4.49
N ALA A 84 13.35 -12.12 -5.05
CA ALA A 84 14.58 -11.69 -4.38
C ALA A 84 14.53 -10.25 -3.83
N PRO A 85 14.03 -9.23 -4.56
CA PRO A 85 13.93 -7.87 -4.01
C PRO A 85 13.07 -7.77 -2.75
N ILE A 86 12.02 -8.60 -2.65
CA ILE A 86 11.14 -8.65 -1.47
C ILE A 86 11.86 -9.30 -0.30
N VAL A 87 12.58 -10.40 -0.56
CA VAL A 87 13.37 -11.12 0.45
C VAL A 87 14.49 -10.23 0.97
N ASP A 88 15.22 -9.57 0.08
CA ASP A 88 16.33 -8.68 0.43
C ASP A 88 15.87 -7.51 1.30
N PHE A 89 14.72 -6.92 0.98
CA PHE A 89 14.11 -5.90 1.83
C PHE A 89 13.84 -6.42 3.24
N VAL A 90 13.21 -7.59 3.37
CA VAL A 90 12.91 -8.18 4.70
C VAL A 90 14.21 -8.47 5.46
N VAL A 91 15.22 -9.06 4.82
CA VAL A 91 16.51 -9.39 5.46
C VAL A 91 17.27 -8.13 5.87
N LYS A 92 17.26 -7.07 5.05
CA LYS A 92 17.89 -5.77 5.37
C LYS A 92 17.32 -5.13 6.65
N HIS A 93 16.05 -5.39 6.96
CA HIS A 93 15.29 -4.74 8.03
C HIS A 93 14.90 -5.69 9.19
N ALA A 94 15.50 -6.89 9.25
CA ALA A 94 15.26 -7.90 10.29
C ALA A 94 15.95 -7.57 11.63
#